data_AF-A0A929CJD5-F1
#
_entry.id   AF-A0A929CJD5-F1
#
_cell.length_a   1.000
_cell.length_b   1.000
_cell.length_c   1.000
_cell.angle_alpha   90.00
_cell.angle_beta   90.00
_cell.angle_gamma   90.00
#
_symmetry.space_group_name_H-M   'P 1'
#
loop_
_entity.id
_entity.type
_entity.pdbx_description
1 polymer ?
#
loop_
_entity_poly.entity_id
_entity_poly.type
_entity_poly.pdbx_seq_one_letter_code
_entity_poly.pdbx_strand_id
1 'polypeptide(L)'
;MTEEELNNIIGGLKDNEDTIYSLTERAKKYKQEKKFSEAECIWKKLSEKVKNEIYYIQQQAFCRYKSGKPTKCKALTDALKIIESISESTDTETLGITGAINKGLWEEVKDESYLNEALKFYKKGWNLHEDYYTGENYAFCCEQKSLLKKGEQKIFYEYNAKMIREEIILILLDSLKEEQPNDVKWKYATLSNCYLAIGKQSEAEDNEKLFLKENPIIWEIETFNKSKKYINEYLKINK
;
A
#
# COMPACT_ATOMS: atom_id res chain seq x y z
N MET A 1 20.95 -32.33 34.68
CA MET A 1 20.26 -32.15 33.39
C MET A 1 21.08 -32.87 32.35
N THR A 2 20.54 -33.93 31.76
CA THR A 2 21.25 -34.76 30.77
C THR A 2 21.22 -34.08 29.41
N GLU A 3 22.12 -34.48 28.51
CA GLU A 3 22.19 -33.96 27.13
C GLU A 3 20.90 -34.27 26.35
N GLU A 4 20.23 -35.38 26.66
CA GLU A 4 18.94 -35.78 26.10
C GLU A 4 17.79 -34.90 26.59
N GLU A 5 17.76 -34.54 27.89
CA GLU A 5 16.80 -33.58 28.45
C GLU A 5 16.96 -32.19 27.81
N LEU A 6 18.21 -31.74 27.61
CA LEU A 6 18.52 -30.48 26.95
C LEU A 6 18.01 -30.49 25.49
N ASN A 7 18.27 -31.56 24.74
CA ASN A 7 17.82 -31.69 23.35
C ASN A 7 16.30 -31.73 23.21
N ASN A 8 15.60 -32.39 24.12
CA ASN A 8 14.13 -32.42 24.13
C ASN A 8 13.53 -31.05 24.45
N ILE A 9 14.12 -30.30 25.40
CA ILE A 9 13.71 -28.92 25.70
C ILE A 9 13.95 -28.00 24.50
N ILE A 10 15.13 -28.09 23.87
CA ILE A 10 15.48 -27.31 22.67
C ILE A 10 14.54 -27.67 21.49
N GLY A 11 14.21 -28.95 21.31
CA GLY A 11 13.27 -29.41 20.29
C GLY A 11 11.87 -28.83 20.49
N GLY A 12 11.31 -28.95 21.70
CA GLY A 12 9.99 -28.40 22.03
C GLY A 12 9.92 -26.87 21.92
N LEU A 13 11.00 -26.16 22.25
CA LEU A 13 11.10 -24.70 22.05
C LEU A 13 11.13 -24.34 20.56
N LYS A 14 11.90 -25.08 19.74
CA LYS A 14 11.94 -24.87 18.28
C LYS A 14 10.60 -25.15 17.61
N ASP A 15 9.90 -26.21 18.01
CA ASP A 15 8.59 -26.56 17.45
C ASP A 15 7.53 -25.49 17.79
N ASN A 16 7.59 -24.93 19.00
CA ASN A 16 6.74 -23.80 19.40
C ASN A 16 7.08 -22.50 18.66
N GLU A 17 8.36 -22.24 18.36
CA GLU A 17 8.78 -21.08 17.56
C GLU A 17 8.41 -21.20 16.07
N ASP A 18 8.22 -22.42 15.56
CA ASP A 18 7.91 -22.71 14.14
C ASP A 18 6.41 -22.96 13.85
N THR A 19 5.53 -22.65 14.81
CA THR A 19 4.09 -22.63 14.57
C THR A 19 3.70 -21.53 13.57
N ILE A 20 2.57 -21.71 12.89
CA ILE A 20 2.05 -20.68 11.95
C ILE A 20 1.81 -19.36 12.69
N TYR A 21 1.27 -19.44 13.91
CA TYR A 21 0.98 -18.28 14.75
C TYR A 21 2.26 -17.50 15.14
N SER A 22 3.26 -18.18 15.70
CA SER A 22 4.52 -17.53 16.12
C SER A 22 5.27 -16.88 14.95
N LEU A 23 5.31 -17.57 13.79
CA LEU A 23 5.89 -17.02 12.57
C LEU A 23 5.12 -15.78 12.09
N THR A 24 3.79 -15.83 12.08
CA THR A 24 2.93 -14.72 11.65
C THR A 24 3.15 -13.48 12.53
N GLU A 25 3.12 -13.65 13.85
CA GLU A 25 3.31 -12.54 14.79
C GLU A 25 4.74 -11.96 14.71
N ARG A 26 5.75 -12.81 14.54
CA ARG A 26 7.14 -12.35 14.33
C ARG A 26 7.29 -11.56 13.03
N ALA A 27 6.69 -12.03 11.94
CA ALA A 27 6.73 -11.33 10.66
C ALA A 27 6.02 -9.97 10.71
N LYS A 28 4.86 -9.89 11.39
CA LYS A 28 4.17 -8.62 11.66
C LYS A 28 5.03 -7.66 12.48
N LYS A 29 5.69 -8.14 13.54
CA LYS A 29 6.62 -7.34 14.35
C LYS A 29 7.77 -6.78 13.51
N TYR A 30 8.40 -7.60 12.65
CA TYR A 30 9.45 -7.11 11.75
C TYR A 30 8.95 -6.07 10.74
N LYS A 31 7.72 -6.18 10.23
CA LYS A 31 7.12 -5.12 9.40
C LYS A 31 6.99 -3.81 10.18
N GLN A 32 6.52 -3.85 11.43
CA GLN A 32 6.42 -2.66 12.30
C GLN A 32 7.78 -2.01 12.53
N GLU A 33 8.83 -2.83 12.68
CA GLU A 33 10.22 -2.40 12.85
C GLU A 33 10.94 -2.03 11.52
N LYS A 34 10.23 -2.00 10.38
CA LYS A 34 10.77 -1.78 9.02
C LYS A 34 11.84 -2.78 8.59
N LYS A 35 11.92 -3.94 9.25
CA LYS A 35 12.77 -5.09 8.92
C LYS A 35 12.13 -5.93 7.81
N PHE A 36 11.90 -5.30 6.65
CA PHE A 36 11.11 -5.90 5.59
C PHE A 36 11.79 -7.13 4.97
N SER A 37 13.11 -7.17 4.88
CA SER A 37 13.83 -8.35 4.36
C SER A 37 13.68 -9.56 5.29
N GLU A 38 13.72 -9.32 6.61
CA GLU A 38 13.53 -10.34 7.63
C GLU A 38 12.07 -10.82 7.66
N ALA A 39 11.12 -9.90 7.55
CA ALA A 39 9.70 -10.23 7.41
C ALA A 39 9.43 -11.05 6.13
N GLU A 40 10.00 -10.65 4.98
CA GLU A 40 9.86 -11.35 3.71
C GLU A 40 10.30 -12.81 3.83
N CYS A 41 11.43 -13.08 4.48
CA CYS A 41 11.93 -14.44 4.70
C CYS A 41 10.90 -15.31 5.46
N ILE A 42 10.27 -14.75 6.49
CA ILE A 42 9.25 -15.47 7.25
C ILE A 42 7.96 -15.65 6.43
N TRP A 43 7.50 -14.63 5.71
CA TRP A 43 6.31 -14.74 4.86
C TRP A 43 6.50 -15.75 3.74
N LYS A 44 7.70 -15.84 3.17
CA LYS A 44 8.06 -16.89 2.23
C LYS A 44 7.96 -18.29 2.87
N LYS A 45 8.51 -18.47 4.09
CA LYS A 45 8.38 -19.74 4.82
C LYS A 45 6.91 -20.09 5.07
N LEU A 46 6.08 -19.10 5.40
CA LEU A 46 4.64 -19.29 5.61
C LEU A 46 3.89 -19.64 4.33
N SER A 47 4.16 -18.97 3.21
CA SER A 47 3.53 -19.25 1.91
C SER A 47 3.92 -20.64 1.36
N GLU A 48 5.13 -21.10 1.65
CA GLU A 48 5.58 -22.47 1.32
C GLU A 48 4.93 -23.53 2.24
N LYS A 49 4.73 -23.21 3.53
CA LYS A 49 4.13 -24.12 4.52
C LYS A 49 2.62 -24.27 4.37
N VAL A 50 1.92 -23.18 4.08
CA VAL A 50 0.47 -23.14 3.88
C VAL A 50 0.19 -22.75 2.43
N LYS A 51 0.20 -23.77 1.56
CA LYS A 51 0.00 -23.57 0.12
C LYS A 51 -1.35 -22.91 -0.15
N ASN A 52 -1.38 -22.07 -1.18
CA ASN A 52 -2.56 -21.34 -1.66
C ASN A 52 -3.16 -20.33 -0.66
N GLU A 53 -2.46 -20.02 0.43
CA GLU A 53 -2.86 -18.91 1.30
C GLU A 53 -2.45 -17.58 0.66
N ILE A 54 -3.43 -16.95 -0.02
CA ILE A 54 -3.28 -15.69 -0.74
C ILE A 54 -2.66 -14.62 0.17
N TYR A 55 -3.11 -14.54 1.42
CA TYR A 55 -2.62 -13.56 2.38
C TYR A 55 -1.10 -13.64 2.57
N TYR A 56 -0.52 -14.84 2.69
CA TYR A 56 0.93 -14.97 2.90
C TYR A 56 1.73 -14.58 1.65
N ILE A 57 1.21 -14.85 0.46
CA ILE A 57 1.82 -14.43 -0.81
C ILE A 57 1.78 -12.90 -0.94
N GLN A 58 0.65 -12.28 -0.61
CA GLN A 58 0.51 -10.82 -0.56
C GLN A 58 1.51 -10.20 0.40
N GLN A 59 1.61 -10.71 1.64
CA GLN A 59 2.53 -10.19 2.64
C GLN A 59 4.00 -10.37 2.23
N GLN A 60 4.33 -11.48 1.57
CA GLN A 60 5.66 -11.73 1.00
C GLN A 60 5.99 -10.68 -0.08
N ALA A 61 5.12 -10.49 -1.07
CA ALA A 61 5.30 -9.49 -2.12
C ALA A 61 5.41 -8.07 -1.56
N PHE A 62 4.56 -7.73 -0.57
CA PHE A 62 4.59 -6.46 0.14
C PHE A 62 5.96 -6.19 0.77
N CYS A 63 6.46 -7.16 1.53
CA CYS A 63 7.75 -7.02 2.20
C CYS A 63 8.90 -6.97 1.18
N ARG A 64 8.82 -7.76 0.10
CA ARG A 64 9.81 -7.76 -0.98
C ARG A 64 9.97 -6.37 -1.56
N TYR A 65 8.88 -5.72 -2.01
CA TYR A 65 8.99 -4.41 -2.64
C TYR A 65 9.37 -3.29 -1.66
N LYS A 66 8.85 -3.35 -0.41
CA LYS A 66 9.19 -2.37 0.64
C LYS A 66 10.65 -2.47 1.10
N SER A 67 11.29 -3.62 0.94
CA SER A 67 12.70 -3.80 1.33
C SER A 67 13.66 -2.87 0.57
N GLY A 68 13.35 -2.55 -0.69
CA GLY A 68 14.23 -1.76 -1.56
C GLY A 68 15.60 -2.37 -1.84
N LYS A 69 15.82 -3.65 -1.48
CA LYS A 69 17.13 -4.33 -1.55
C LYS A 69 17.16 -5.48 -2.58
N PRO A 70 18.30 -5.71 -3.27
CA PRO A 70 19.55 -4.95 -3.21
C PRO A 70 19.46 -3.58 -3.88
N THR A 71 18.51 -3.42 -4.81
CA THR A 71 18.12 -2.12 -5.39
C THR A 71 16.60 -2.05 -5.43
N LYS A 72 16.05 -0.83 -5.47
CA LYS A 72 14.59 -0.63 -5.52
C LYS A 72 13.97 -1.30 -6.75
N CYS A 73 14.57 -1.15 -7.93
CA CYS A 73 14.11 -1.82 -9.15
C CYS A 73 14.14 -3.35 -9.03
N LYS A 74 15.20 -3.94 -8.44
CA LYS A 74 15.27 -5.39 -8.24
C LYS A 74 14.22 -5.89 -7.24
N ALA A 75 14.04 -5.16 -6.13
CA ALA A 75 13.00 -5.46 -5.14
C ALA A 75 11.59 -5.44 -5.76
N LEU A 76 11.28 -4.43 -6.59
CA LEU A 76 9.99 -4.31 -7.25
C LEU A 76 9.76 -5.43 -8.30
N THR A 77 10.75 -5.69 -9.15
CA THR A 77 10.63 -6.75 -10.17
C THR A 77 10.51 -8.15 -9.56
N ASP A 78 11.20 -8.41 -8.44
CA ASP A 78 11.03 -9.67 -7.71
C ASP A 78 9.66 -9.76 -7.01
N ALA A 79 9.16 -8.65 -6.45
CA ALA A 79 7.82 -8.61 -5.85
C ALA A 79 6.73 -8.86 -6.89
N LEU A 80 6.90 -8.35 -8.13
CA LEU A 80 5.98 -8.60 -9.22
C LEU A 80 5.88 -10.09 -9.55
N LYS A 81 7.01 -10.82 -9.55
CA LYS A 81 7.02 -12.28 -9.76
C LYS A 81 6.30 -13.05 -8.65
N ILE A 82 6.37 -12.55 -7.41
CA ILE A 82 5.70 -13.18 -6.27
C ILE A 82 4.18 -12.98 -6.38
N ILE A 83 3.73 -11.75 -6.67
CA ILE A 83 2.29 -11.45 -6.73
C ILE A 83 1.62 -12.05 -7.98
N GLU A 84 2.38 -12.31 -9.05
CA GLU A 84 1.88 -12.92 -10.28
C GLU A 84 1.28 -14.31 -10.06
N SER A 85 1.72 -15.07 -9.05
CA SER A 85 1.12 -16.38 -8.74
C SER A 85 -0.32 -16.30 -8.25
N ILE A 86 -0.80 -15.11 -7.89
CA ILE A 86 -2.17 -14.84 -7.44
C ILE A 86 -2.86 -13.75 -8.30
N SER A 87 -2.43 -13.58 -9.55
CA SER A 87 -2.91 -12.53 -10.46
C SER A 87 -4.42 -12.56 -10.74
N GLU A 88 -5.05 -13.73 -10.61
CA GLU A 88 -6.49 -13.89 -10.81
C GLU A 88 -7.31 -13.33 -9.64
N SER A 89 -6.68 -13.11 -8.47
CA SER A 89 -7.39 -12.54 -7.34
C SER A 89 -7.79 -11.09 -7.60
N THR A 90 -9.03 -10.77 -7.28
CA THR A 90 -9.60 -9.43 -7.43
C THR A 90 -9.89 -8.78 -6.09
N ASP A 91 -9.34 -9.32 -4.99
CA ASP A 91 -9.43 -8.68 -3.69
C ASP A 91 -8.60 -7.37 -3.67
N THR A 92 -9.01 -6.45 -2.82
CA THR A 92 -8.41 -5.12 -2.71
C THR A 92 -6.92 -5.16 -2.39
N GLU A 93 -6.45 -6.09 -1.56
CA GLU A 93 -5.05 -6.17 -1.15
C GLU A 93 -4.16 -6.62 -2.33
N THR A 94 -4.56 -7.64 -3.09
CA THR A 94 -3.84 -8.05 -4.31
C THR A 94 -3.78 -6.93 -5.34
N LEU A 95 -4.92 -6.30 -5.63
CA LEU A 95 -5.00 -5.21 -6.60
C LEU A 95 -4.15 -4.02 -6.15
N GLY A 96 -4.23 -3.66 -4.87
CA GLY A 96 -3.48 -2.58 -4.25
C GLY A 96 -1.97 -2.79 -4.27
N ILE A 97 -1.49 -3.98 -3.88
CA ILE A 97 -0.07 -4.33 -3.89
C ILE A 97 0.46 -4.36 -5.33
N THR A 98 -0.27 -4.97 -6.26
CA THR A 98 0.14 -5.04 -7.68
C THR A 98 0.22 -3.65 -8.29
N GLY A 99 -0.75 -2.77 -7.99
CA GLY A 99 -0.72 -1.36 -8.35
C GLY A 99 0.49 -0.62 -7.76
N ALA A 100 0.82 -0.88 -6.48
CA ALA A 100 1.93 -0.23 -5.79
C ALA A 100 3.30 -0.63 -6.37
N ILE A 101 3.46 -1.91 -6.73
CA ILE A 101 4.68 -2.42 -7.38
C ILE A 101 4.86 -1.75 -8.76
N ASN A 102 3.81 -1.73 -9.59
CA ASN A 102 3.87 -1.08 -10.90
C ASN A 102 4.09 0.43 -10.80
N LYS A 103 3.41 1.13 -9.87
CA LYS A 103 3.66 2.54 -9.58
C LYS A 103 5.12 2.78 -9.18
N GLY A 104 5.66 1.92 -8.32
CA GLY A 104 7.07 1.97 -7.93
C GLY A 104 8.02 1.77 -9.11
N LEU A 105 7.72 0.84 -10.04
CA LEU A 105 8.54 0.63 -11.24
C LEU A 105 8.50 1.85 -12.16
N TRP A 106 7.32 2.42 -12.39
CA TRP A 106 7.20 3.68 -13.12
C TRP A 106 7.99 4.82 -12.45
N GLU A 107 7.97 4.94 -11.12
CA GLU A 107 8.77 5.94 -10.41
C GLU A 107 10.27 5.79 -10.67
N GLU A 108 10.77 4.55 -10.76
CA GLU A 108 12.19 4.24 -10.94
C GLU A 108 12.68 4.40 -12.37
N VAL A 109 11.90 3.94 -13.37
CA VAL A 109 12.36 3.86 -14.76
C VAL A 109 11.62 4.80 -15.72
N LYS A 110 10.54 5.44 -15.26
CA LYS A 110 9.71 6.38 -16.04
C LYS A 110 9.10 5.82 -17.33
N ASP A 111 9.03 4.50 -17.45
CA ASP A 111 8.31 3.82 -18.52
C ASP A 111 6.79 3.89 -18.27
N GLU A 112 6.06 4.49 -19.21
CA GLU A 112 4.60 4.69 -19.13
C GLU A 112 3.81 3.37 -19.02
N SER A 113 4.35 2.25 -19.50
CA SER A 113 3.68 0.94 -19.41
C SER A 113 3.39 0.55 -17.96
N TYR A 114 4.33 0.79 -17.05
CA TYR A 114 4.15 0.54 -15.62
C TYR A 114 3.11 1.49 -14.99
N LEU A 115 3.01 2.74 -15.46
CA LEU A 115 1.96 3.66 -15.01
C LEU A 115 0.58 3.18 -15.49
N ASN A 116 0.50 2.65 -16.71
CA ASN A 116 -0.74 2.10 -17.26
C ASN A 116 -1.21 0.87 -16.48
N GLU A 117 -0.31 -0.05 -16.13
CA GLU A 117 -0.66 -1.21 -15.30
C GLU A 117 -1.06 -0.76 -13.89
N ALA A 118 -0.33 0.15 -13.26
CA ALA A 118 -0.71 0.70 -11.96
C ALA A 118 -2.14 1.29 -12.00
N LEU A 119 -2.43 2.13 -13.01
CA LEU A 119 -3.74 2.72 -13.21
C LEU A 119 -4.83 1.66 -13.39
N LYS A 120 -4.57 0.60 -14.15
CA LYS A 120 -5.51 -0.51 -14.39
C LYS A 120 -5.85 -1.25 -13.09
N PHE A 121 -4.84 -1.62 -12.29
CA PHE A 121 -5.08 -2.33 -11.02
C PHE A 121 -5.79 -1.46 -9.99
N TYR A 122 -5.36 -0.21 -9.81
CA TYR A 122 -6.03 0.71 -8.89
C TYR A 122 -7.45 1.05 -9.32
N LYS A 123 -7.69 1.28 -10.61
CA LYS A 123 -9.03 1.47 -11.15
C LYS A 123 -9.93 0.26 -10.90
N LYS A 124 -9.40 -0.96 -11.07
CA LYS A 124 -10.15 -2.19 -10.80
C LYS A 124 -10.51 -2.31 -9.32
N GLY A 125 -9.58 -2.00 -8.42
CA GLY A 125 -9.85 -2.01 -6.97
C GLY A 125 -10.92 -1.00 -6.58
N TRP A 126 -10.80 0.23 -7.08
CA TRP A 126 -11.78 1.29 -6.86
C TRP A 126 -13.17 0.91 -7.36
N ASN A 127 -13.28 0.46 -8.62
CA ASN A 127 -14.57 0.16 -9.24
C ASN A 127 -15.29 -1.05 -8.65
N LEU A 128 -14.56 -2.00 -8.05
CA LEU A 128 -15.16 -3.21 -7.48
C LEU A 128 -15.54 -3.07 -6.01
N HIS A 129 -14.76 -2.28 -5.26
CA HIS A 129 -14.83 -2.28 -3.80
C HIS A 129 -15.01 -0.89 -3.18
N GLU A 130 -14.97 0.18 -3.98
CA GLU A 130 -14.97 1.57 -3.51
C GLU A 130 -13.90 1.84 -2.44
N ASP A 131 -12.81 1.08 -2.51
CA ASP A 131 -11.74 1.11 -1.52
C ASP A 131 -10.92 2.41 -1.67
N TYR A 132 -10.89 3.22 -0.63
CA TYR A 132 -10.25 4.54 -0.67
C TYR A 132 -8.73 4.47 -0.88
N TYR A 133 -8.06 3.37 -0.51
CA TYR A 133 -6.63 3.20 -0.78
C TYR A 133 -6.35 3.05 -2.28
N THR A 134 -7.10 2.18 -2.96
CA THR A 134 -7.01 1.99 -4.41
C THR A 134 -7.56 3.21 -5.17
N GLY A 135 -8.61 3.85 -4.66
CA GLY A 135 -9.14 5.10 -5.19
C GLY A 135 -8.13 6.25 -5.16
N GLU A 136 -7.49 6.50 -4.01
CA GLU A 136 -6.48 7.57 -3.87
C GLU A 136 -5.33 7.35 -4.85
N ASN A 137 -4.85 6.11 -4.98
CA ASN A 137 -3.77 5.79 -5.91
C ASN A 137 -4.22 5.81 -7.38
N TYR A 138 -5.50 5.53 -7.67
CA TYR A 138 -6.07 5.69 -9.00
C TYR A 138 -6.11 7.17 -9.41
N ALA A 139 -6.58 8.06 -8.51
CA ALA A 139 -6.56 9.50 -8.72
C ALA A 139 -5.13 10.01 -8.96
N PHE A 140 -4.18 9.56 -8.14
CA PHE A 140 -2.76 9.87 -8.35
C PHE A 140 -2.27 9.41 -9.74
N CYS A 141 -2.59 8.20 -10.18
CA CYS A 141 -2.17 7.74 -11.50
C CYS A 141 -2.79 8.58 -12.62
N CYS A 142 -4.03 9.05 -12.45
CA CYS A 142 -4.66 9.98 -13.38
C CYS A 142 -3.92 11.32 -13.43
N GLU A 143 -3.58 11.90 -12.27
CA GLU A 143 -2.76 13.12 -12.18
C GLU A 143 -1.42 12.94 -12.93
N GLN A 144 -0.73 11.81 -12.75
CA GLN A 144 0.52 11.56 -13.47
C GLN A 144 0.31 11.35 -14.98
N LYS A 145 -0.79 10.70 -15.38
CA LYS A 145 -1.15 10.56 -16.80
C LYS A 145 -1.45 11.91 -17.44
N SER A 146 -2.13 12.81 -16.75
CA SER A 146 -2.46 14.13 -17.31
C SER A 146 -1.20 14.93 -17.65
N LEU A 147 -0.14 14.81 -16.85
CA LEU A 147 1.17 15.42 -17.11
C LEU A 147 1.85 14.88 -18.37
N LEU A 148 1.55 13.65 -18.79
CA LEU A 148 2.11 13.01 -19.98
C LEU A 148 1.25 13.24 -21.24
N LYS A 149 0.03 13.76 -21.10
CA LYS A 149 -0.93 13.93 -22.20
C LYS A 149 -1.16 15.40 -22.55
N LYS A 150 -1.86 15.64 -23.66
CA LYS A 150 -2.21 16.97 -24.17
C LYS A 150 -3.68 16.98 -24.62
N GLY A 151 -4.25 18.18 -24.74
CA GLY A 151 -5.63 18.36 -25.22
C GLY A 151 -6.66 17.63 -24.36
N GLU A 152 -7.64 17.02 -25.02
CA GLU A 152 -8.77 16.33 -24.37
C GLU A 152 -8.32 15.22 -23.42
N GLN A 153 -7.26 14.49 -23.76
CA GLN A 153 -6.74 13.43 -22.88
C GLN A 153 -6.19 13.98 -21.57
N LYS A 154 -5.52 15.13 -21.60
CA LYS A 154 -5.07 15.80 -20.37
C LYS A 154 -6.28 16.15 -19.51
N ILE A 155 -7.24 16.88 -20.08
CA ILE A 155 -8.46 17.33 -19.40
C ILE A 155 -9.22 16.15 -18.78
N PHE A 156 -9.37 15.06 -19.54
CA PHE A 156 -10.03 13.84 -19.07
C PHE A 156 -9.38 13.30 -17.79
N TYR A 157 -8.06 13.15 -17.76
CA TYR A 157 -7.37 12.61 -16.59
C TYR A 157 -7.40 13.57 -15.39
N GLU A 158 -7.31 14.88 -15.61
CA GLU A 158 -7.44 15.89 -14.54
C GLU A 158 -8.83 15.86 -13.91
N TYR A 159 -9.87 15.84 -14.76
CA TYR A 159 -11.25 15.79 -14.30
C TYR A 159 -11.54 14.48 -13.56
N ASN A 160 -11.10 13.35 -14.11
CA ASN A 160 -11.28 12.05 -13.49
C ASN A 160 -10.58 11.95 -12.13
N ALA A 161 -9.35 12.47 -11.99
CA ALA A 161 -8.66 12.52 -10.71
C ALA A 161 -9.46 13.32 -9.66
N LYS A 162 -9.96 14.50 -10.04
CA LYS A 162 -10.78 15.34 -9.17
C LYS A 162 -12.06 14.62 -8.73
N MET A 163 -12.79 14.01 -9.66
CA MET A 163 -14.04 13.31 -9.36
C MET A 163 -13.82 12.17 -8.35
N ILE A 164 -12.78 11.35 -8.55
CA ILE A 164 -12.43 10.26 -7.62
C ILE A 164 -12.13 10.82 -6.22
N ARG A 165 -11.38 11.93 -6.13
CA ARG A 165 -11.05 12.57 -4.84
C ARG A 165 -12.30 13.05 -4.11
N GLU A 166 -13.24 13.68 -4.82
CA GLU A 166 -14.50 14.15 -4.27
C GLU A 166 -15.37 12.97 -3.77
N GLU A 167 -15.42 11.89 -4.52
CA GLU A 167 -16.14 10.66 -4.14
C GLU A 167 -15.53 9.99 -2.90
N ILE A 168 -14.21 9.84 -2.85
CA ILE A 168 -13.50 9.34 -1.66
C ILE A 168 -13.82 10.18 -0.42
N ILE A 169 -13.85 11.52 -0.55
CA ILE A 169 -14.18 12.41 0.55
C ILE A 169 -15.58 12.09 1.10
N LEU A 170 -16.57 11.91 0.22
CA LEU A 170 -17.95 11.61 0.64
C LEU A 170 -18.02 10.25 1.37
N ILE A 171 -17.41 9.22 0.80
CA ILE A 171 -17.37 7.87 1.38
C ILE A 171 -16.71 7.90 2.76
N LEU A 172 -15.56 8.55 2.87
CA LEU A 172 -14.81 8.61 4.12
C LEU A 172 -15.54 9.41 5.20
N LEU A 173 -16.14 10.55 4.85
CA LEU A 173 -16.93 11.33 5.79
C LEU A 173 -18.14 10.56 6.31
N ASP A 174 -18.76 9.72 5.48
CA ASP A 174 -19.87 8.88 5.92
C ASP A 174 -19.41 7.74 6.83
N SER A 175 -18.35 7.02 6.43
CA SER A 175 -17.77 5.93 7.21
C SER A 175 -17.17 6.36 8.57
N LEU A 176 -16.94 7.66 8.78
CA LEU A 176 -16.49 8.23 10.06
C LEU A 176 -17.65 8.50 11.02
N LYS A 177 -18.91 8.44 10.55
CA LYS A 177 -20.12 8.60 11.40
C LYS A 177 -20.57 7.29 12.04
N GLU A 178 -19.98 6.18 11.65
CA GLU A 178 -20.23 4.87 12.26
C GLU A 178 -19.95 4.90 13.76
N GLU A 179 -20.62 4.05 14.54
CA GLU A 179 -20.45 4.01 16.00
C GLU A 179 -19.01 3.65 16.41
N GLN A 180 -18.37 2.77 15.64
CA GLN A 180 -16.98 2.34 15.83
C GLN A 180 -16.28 2.32 14.48
N PRO A 181 -15.85 3.47 13.96
CA PRO A 181 -15.21 3.53 12.66
C PRO A 181 -13.89 2.77 12.72
N ASN A 182 -13.67 1.89 11.76
CA ASN A 182 -12.38 1.22 11.55
C ASN A 182 -11.37 2.17 10.87
N ASP A 183 -10.09 1.81 10.96
CA ASP A 183 -8.98 2.44 10.21
C ASP A 183 -8.95 3.98 10.24
N VAL A 184 -9.43 4.59 11.33
CA VAL A 184 -9.64 6.04 11.49
C VAL A 184 -8.42 6.85 11.05
N LYS A 185 -7.23 6.38 11.44
CA LYS A 185 -5.94 6.93 11.04
C LYS A 185 -5.79 7.09 9.52
N TRP A 186 -6.07 6.03 8.75
CA TRP A 186 -5.95 6.05 7.29
C TRP A 186 -7.09 6.84 6.64
N LYS A 187 -8.28 6.85 7.24
CA LYS A 187 -9.37 7.73 6.80
C LYS A 187 -8.96 9.20 6.88
N TYR A 188 -8.37 9.65 7.98
CA TYR A 188 -7.88 11.04 8.11
C TYR A 188 -6.70 11.36 7.19
N ALA A 189 -5.72 10.45 7.07
CA ALA A 189 -4.60 10.63 6.13
C ALA A 189 -5.10 10.83 4.69
N THR A 190 -6.06 10.00 4.28
CA THR A 190 -6.64 10.03 2.92
C THR A 190 -7.50 11.26 2.71
N LEU A 191 -8.33 11.64 3.68
CA LEU A 191 -9.10 12.89 3.63
C LEU A 191 -8.19 14.11 3.47
N SER A 192 -7.10 14.16 4.24
CA SER A 192 -6.12 15.25 4.16
C SER A 192 -5.55 15.39 2.75
N ASN A 193 -5.05 14.29 2.17
CA ASN A 193 -4.53 14.27 0.81
C ASN A 193 -5.60 14.60 -0.24
N CYS A 194 -6.82 14.08 -0.09
CA CYS A 194 -7.88 14.33 -1.06
C CYS A 194 -8.32 15.80 -1.06
N TYR A 195 -8.51 16.39 0.12
CA TYR A 195 -8.81 17.81 0.27
C TYR A 195 -7.69 18.69 -0.30
N LEU A 196 -6.43 18.34 -0.03
CA LEU A 196 -5.29 19.07 -0.58
C LEU A 196 -5.30 19.06 -2.11
N ALA A 197 -5.52 17.89 -2.71
CA ALA A 197 -5.51 17.72 -4.17
C ALA A 197 -6.61 18.51 -4.88
N ILE A 198 -7.76 18.74 -4.23
CA ILE A 198 -8.86 19.55 -4.78
C ILE A 198 -8.80 21.03 -4.34
N GLY A 199 -7.70 21.47 -3.71
CA GLY A 199 -7.45 22.87 -3.35
C GLY A 199 -8.09 23.34 -2.05
N LYS A 200 -8.61 22.43 -1.22
CA LYS A 200 -9.23 22.73 0.08
C LYS A 200 -8.20 22.63 1.21
N GLN A 201 -7.36 23.67 1.30
CA GLN A 201 -6.18 23.68 2.18
C GLN A 201 -6.52 23.58 3.68
N SER A 202 -7.57 24.27 4.14
CA SER A 202 -7.94 24.27 5.57
C SER A 202 -8.38 22.87 6.00
N GLU A 203 -9.26 22.25 5.23
CA GLU A 203 -9.74 20.89 5.50
C GLU A 203 -8.61 19.86 5.41
N ALA A 204 -7.66 20.06 4.49
CA ALA A 204 -6.48 19.21 4.40
C ALA A 204 -5.63 19.26 5.68
N GLU A 205 -5.37 20.46 6.20
CA GLU A 205 -4.58 20.67 7.41
C GLU A 205 -5.29 20.15 8.66
N ASP A 206 -6.61 20.31 8.75
CA ASP A 206 -7.38 19.80 9.87
C ASP A 206 -7.39 18.27 9.92
N ASN A 207 -7.54 17.62 8.77
CA ASN A 207 -7.45 16.16 8.68
C ASN A 207 -6.02 15.64 8.93
N GLU A 208 -4.98 16.39 8.54
CA GLU A 208 -3.59 16.03 8.87
C GLU A 208 -3.35 16.05 10.39
N LYS A 209 -3.88 17.06 11.10
CA LYS A 209 -3.80 17.10 12.57
C LYS A 209 -4.51 15.91 13.19
N LEU A 210 -5.65 15.50 12.65
CA LEU A 210 -6.39 14.32 13.11
C LEU A 210 -5.61 13.03 12.86
N PHE A 211 -5.02 12.87 11.66
CA PHE A 211 -4.11 11.76 11.36
C PHE A 211 -2.96 11.65 12.36
N LEU A 212 -2.30 12.76 12.69
CA LEU A 212 -1.17 12.77 13.63
C LEU A 212 -1.61 12.45 15.07
N LYS A 213 -2.84 12.78 15.47
CA LYS A 213 -3.40 12.42 16.78
C LYS A 213 -3.61 10.92 16.95
N GLU A 214 -3.77 10.17 15.86
CA GLU A 214 -3.85 8.71 15.86
C GLU A 214 -2.48 8.02 16.05
N ASN A 215 -1.44 8.78 16.40
CA ASN A 215 -0.08 8.31 16.68
C ASN A 215 0.47 7.36 15.59
N PRO A 216 0.51 7.79 14.32
CA PRO A 216 1.05 6.98 13.24
C PRO A 216 2.50 6.61 13.47
N ILE A 217 2.87 5.39 13.11
CA ILE A 217 4.28 4.95 13.16
C ILE A 217 5.04 5.51 11.96
N ILE A 218 6.38 5.48 12.04
CA ILE A 218 7.28 6.21 11.13
C ILE A 218 6.97 5.96 9.65
N TRP A 219 6.79 4.69 9.24
CA TRP A 219 6.56 4.38 7.83
C TRP A 219 5.19 4.86 7.33
N GLU A 220 4.20 5.02 8.21
CA GLU A 220 2.88 5.55 7.88
C GLU A 220 2.97 7.05 7.62
N ILE A 221 3.71 7.78 8.48
CA ILE A 221 4.04 9.20 8.29
C ILE A 221 4.80 9.41 6.98
N GLU A 222 5.80 8.57 6.69
CA GLU A 222 6.54 8.63 5.43
C GLU A 222 5.64 8.40 4.22
N THR A 223 4.70 7.45 4.32
CA THR A 223 3.75 7.16 3.24
C THR A 223 2.81 8.34 3.00
N PHE A 224 2.23 8.89 4.07
CA PHE A 224 1.40 10.10 4.01
C PHE A 224 2.15 11.28 3.37
N ASN A 225 3.35 11.59 3.88
CA ASN A 225 4.16 12.69 3.38
C ASN A 225 4.60 12.52 1.92
N LYS A 226 4.83 11.27 1.49
CA LYS A 226 5.14 10.97 0.08
C LYS A 226 3.97 11.34 -0.83
N SER A 227 2.74 10.95 -0.48
CA SER A 227 1.53 11.32 -1.23
C SER A 227 1.32 12.83 -1.22
N LYS A 228 1.40 13.47 -0.06
CA LYS A 228 1.29 14.93 0.09
C LYS A 228 2.31 15.69 -0.76
N LYS A 229 3.56 15.22 -0.82
CA LYS A 229 4.61 15.79 -1.67
C LYS A 229 4.22 15.72 -3.14
N TYR A 230 3.78 14.57 -3.63
CA TYR A 230 3.37 14.42 -5.02
C TYR A 230 2.21 15.32 -5.41
N ILE A 231 1.21 15.46 -4.55
CA ILE A 231 0.07 16.35 -4.78
C ILE A 231 0.56 17.79 -4.90
N ASN A 232 1.44 18.24 -4.01
CA ASN A 232 2.01 19.59 -4.08
C ASN A 232 2.84 19.82 -5.34
N GLU A 233 3.63 18.82 -5.78
CA GLU A 233 4.39 18.89 -7.03
C GLU A 233 3.45 19.00 -8.24
N TYR A 234 2.40 18.19 -8.27
CA TYR A 234 1.37 18.24 -9.31
C TYR A 234 0.65 19.59 -9.36
N LEU A 235 0.23 20.12 -8.21
CA LEU A 235 -0.45 21.42 -8.11
C LEU A 235 0.46 22.59 -8.52
N LYS A 236 1.77 22.49 -8.33
CA LYS A 236 2.72 23.52 -8.80
C LYS A 236 2.84 23.55 -10.32
N ILE A 237 2.68 22.41 -10.99
CA ILE A 237 2.79 22.31 -12.46
C ILE A 237 1.49 22.77 -13.15
N ASN A 238 0.34 22.60 -12.50
CA ASN A 238 -0.98 22.90 -13.07
C ASN A 238 -1.65 24.16 -12.48
N LYS A 239 -0.90 25.01 -11.77
CA LYS A 239 -1.28 26.39 -11.44
C LYS A 239 -0.88 27.33 -12.58
#